data_AF-A0A920P295-F1
#
_entry.id   AF-A0A920P295-F1
#
_cell.length_a   1.000
_cell.length_b   1.000
_cell.length_c   1.000
_cell.angle_alpha   90.00
_cell.angle_beta   90.00
_cell.angle_gamma   90.00
#
_symmetry.space_group_name_H-M   'P 1'
#
loop_
_entity.id
_entity.type
_entity.pdbx_description
1 polymer ?
#
loop_
_entity_poly.entity_id
_entity_poly.type
_entity_poly.pdbx_seq_one_letter_code
_entity_poly.pdbx_strand_id
1 'polypeptide(L)'
;MTKLDEGVKHKHDTWISEINDLNVASPGKNKYPASTVETYVGSDMLKNKVVMKYLEKRSFNNAMLSKILAWKESNQAEANETAEHFLKTEEKTWKKWVSGGAAKKIKAAL
;
A
#
# COMPACT_ATOMS: atom_id res chain seq x y z
N MET A 1 -2.28 11.49 10.67
CA MET A 1 -3.74 11.48 10.95
C MET A 1 -4.05 10.35 11.91
N THR A 2 -4.82 10.62 12.96
CA THR A 2 -5.33 9.58 13.86
C THR A 2 -6.65 9.07 13.29
N LYS A 3 -6.82 7.75 13.20
CA LYS A 3 -8.10 7.16 12.80
C LYS A 3 -9.14 7.47 13.88
N LEU A 4 -10.23 8.13 13.49
CA LEU A 4 -11.39 8.33 14.36
C LEU A 4 -12.21 7.04 14.46
N ASP A 5 -12.74 6.75 15.65
CA ASP A 5 -13.64 5.63 15.84
C ASP A 5 -15.01 5.95 15.21
N GLU A 6 -15.47 5.05 14.34
CA GLU A 6 -16.75 5.18 13.65
C GLU A 6 -17.96 4.85 14.56
N GLY A 7 -17.72 4.37 15.79
CA GLY A 7 -18.75 4.16 16.81
C GLY A 7 -19.69 2.97 16.57
N VAL A 8 -19.45 2.19 15.51
CA VAL A 8 -20.19 0.98 15.14
C VAL A 8 -19.23 -0.13 14.70
N LYS A 9 -19.65 -1.39 14.81
CA LYS A 9 -18.87 -2.52 14.27
C LYS A 9 -19.09 -2.66 12.78
N HIS A 10 -18.12 -3.27 12.09
CA HIS A 10 -18.30 -3.67 10.71
C HIS A 10 -19.24 -4.88 10.64
N LYS A 11 -20.27 -4.80 9.79
CA LYS A 11 -21.19 -5.89 9.44
C LYS A 11 -21.10 -6.14 7.94
N HIS A 12 -20.50 -7.27 7.55
CA HIS A 12 -20.24 -7.58 6.15
C HIS A 12 -21.53 -7.65 5.33
N ASP A 13 -22.56 -8.32 5.84
CA ASP A 13 -23.81 -8.49 5.09
C ASP A 13 -24.51 -7.15 4.86
N THR A 14 -24.64 -6.32 5.91
CA THR A 14 -25.16 -4.94 5.79
C THR A 14 -24.33 -4.09 4.83
N TRP A 15 -23.01 -4.30 4.76
CA TRP A 15 -22.15 -3.58 3.82
C TRP A 15 -22.53 -3.89 2.37
N ILE A 16 -22.78 -5.16 2.07
CA ILE A 16 -23.14 -5.60 0.71
C ILE A 16 -24.59 -5.29 0.38
N SER A 17 -25.53 -5.59 1.28
CA SER A 17 -26.96 -5.54 0.99
C SER A 17 -27.60 -4.16 1.17
N GLU A 18 -26.95 -3.23 1.88
CA GLU A 18 -27.51 -1.91 2.16
C GLU A 18 -26.57 -0.78 1.75
N ILE A 19 -25.32 -0.80 2.21
CA ILE A 19 -24.38 0.32 1.97
C ILE A 19 -24.00 0.43 0.48
N ASN A 20 -23.85 -0.69 -0.22
CA ASN A 20 -23.50 -0.73 -1.64
C ASN A 20 -24.71 -0.81 -2.59
N ASP A 21 -25.94 -0.82 -2.07
CA ASP A 21 -27.15 -0.83 -2.89
C ASP A 21 -27.73 0.58 -2.99
N LEU A 22 -27.71 1.14 -4.20
CA LEU A 22 -28.23 2.47 -4.48
C LEU A 22 -29.75 2.60 -4.26
N ASN A 23 -30.47 1.49 -4.12
CA ASN A 23 -31.93 1.48 -3.90
C ASN A 23 -32.32 1.51 -2.42
N VAL A 24 -31.37 1.41 -1.49
CA VAL A 24 -31.66 1.50 -0.06
C VAL A 24 -31.62 2.98 0.37
N ALA A 25 -32.79 3.58 0.55
CA ALA A 25 -32.93 5.01 0.86
C ALA A 25 -32.33 5.44 2.22
N SER A 26 -32.12 4.48 3.15
CA SER A 26 -31.59 4.76 4.49
C SER A 26 -30.85 3.53 5.03
N PRO A 27 -29.61 3.27 4.55
CA PRO A 27 -28.85 2.10 5.00
C PRO A 27 -28.45 2.25 6.47
N GLY A 28 -28.38 1.12 7.18
CA GLY A 28 -27.93 1.10 8.57
C GLY A 28 -26.48 1.58 8.73
N LYS A 29 -26.16 2.19 9.89
CA LYS A 29 -24.78 2.59 10.20
C LYS A 29 -23.84 1.39 10.17
N ASN A 30 -22.73 1.50 9.45
CA ASN A 30 -21.74 0.45 9.34
C ASN A 30 -20.33 1.05 9.30
N LYS A 31 -19.36 0.33 9.86
CA LYS A 31 -17.94 0.72 9.81
C LYS A 31 -17.37 0.34 8.46
N TYR A 32 -16.47 1.19 7.93
CA TYR A 32 -15.72 0.86 6.72
C TYR A 32 -14.93 -0.45 6.91
N PRO A 33 -14.97 -1.37 5.93
CA PRO A 33 -14.14 -2.56 5.98
C PRO A 33 -12.66 -2.19 5.94
N ALA A 34 -11.82 -3.07 6.45
CA ALA A 34 -10.39 -2.96 6.20
C ALA A 34 -10.13 -3.26 4.71
N SER A 35 -9.55 -2.31 4.00
CA SER A 35 -9.13 -2.53 2.60
C SER A 35 -7.86 -3.37 2.55
N THR A 36 -7.85 -4.40 1.71
CA THR A 36 -6.65 -5.12 1.32
C THR A 36 -6.03 -4.45 0.10
N VAL A 37 -4.70 -4.39 0.06
CA VAL A 37 -3.95 -3.91 -1.11
C VAL A 37 -3.25 -5.10 -1.72
N GLU A 38 -3.60 -5.40 -2.98
CA GLU A 38 -3.13 -6.59 -3.68
C GLU A 38 -2.33 -6.19 -4.92
N THR A 39 -1.36 -7.04 -5.29
CA THR A 39 -0.59 -6.88 -6.52
C THR A 39 -1.09 -7.88 -7.54
N TYR A 40 -1.71 -7.37 -8.61
CA TYR A 40 -2.15 -8.16 -9.76
C TYR A 40 -1.09 -8.12 -10.87
N VAL A 41 -0.90 -9.25 -11.55
CA VAL A 41 0.01 -9.39 -12.70
C VAL A 41 -0.67 -10.14 -13.83
N GLY A 42 -0.24 -9.87 -15.07
CA GLY A 42 -0.62 -10.69 -16.22
C GLY A 42 -0.22 -12.15 -16.04
N SER A 43 -0.98 -13.07 -16.62
CA SER A 43 -0.72 -14.51 -16.49
C SER A 43 0.62 -14.94 -17.10
N ASP A 44 1.07 -14.23 -18.13
CA ASP A 44 2.39 -14.36 -18.76
C ASP A 44 3.54 -14.02 -17.79
N MET A 45 3.34 -13.02 -16.92
CA MET A 45 4.34 -12.59 -15.94
C MET A 45 4.64 -13.64 -14.87
N LEU A 46 3.73 -14.59 -14.63
CA LEU A 46 3.94 -15.68 -13.67
C LEU A 46 5.18 -16.52 -13.98
N LYS A 47 5.60 -16.58 -15.26
CA LYS A 47 6.82 -17.28 -15.69
C LYS A 47 8.11 -16.53 -15.32
N ASN A 48 8.03 -15.23 -15.06
CA ASN A 48 9.18 -14.41 -14.70
C ASN A 48 9.51 -14.54 -13.20
N LYS A 49 10.29 -15.58 -12.87
CA LYS A 49 10.68 -15.88 -11.48
C LYS A 49 11.41 -14.74 -10.77
N VAL A 50 12.11 -13.85 -11.49
CA VAL A 50 12.83 -12.73 -10.86
C VAL A 50 11.85 -11.67 -10.40
N VAL A 51 10.91 -11.29 -11.27
CA VAL A 51 9.88 -10.30 -10.95
C VAL A 51 8.93 -10.85 -9.89
N MET A 52 8.45 -12.08 -10.04
CA MET A 52 7.53 -12.69 -9.08
C MET A 52 8.13 -12.77 -7.67
N LYS A 53 9.41 -13.17 -7.53
CA LYS A 53 10.11 -13.18 -6.23
C LYS A 53 10.17 -11.80 -5.56
N TYR A 54 10.25 -10.72 -6.35
CA TYR A 54 10.21 -9.37 -5.81
C TYR A 54 8.78 -8.98 -5.40
N LEU A 55 7.80 -9.19 -6.28
CA LEU A 55 6.41 -8.82 -6.02
C LEU A 55 5.79 -9.58 -4.85
N GLU A 56 6.15 -10.85 -4.66
CA GLU A 56 5.74 -11.67 -3.50
C GLU A 56 6.30 -11.15 -2.16
N LYS A 57 7.44 -10.47 -2.18
CA LYS A 57 8.08 -9.94 -0.96
C LYS A 57 7.78 -8.47 -0.70
N ARG A 58 7.51 -7.70 -1.74
CA ARG A 58 7.29 -6.26 -1.67
C ARG A 58 5.98 -5.99 -0.93
N SER A 59 6.09 -5.31 0.20
CA SER A 59 4.93 -4.90 0.98
C SER A 59 5.21 -3.58 1.67
N PHE A 60 4.23 -2.67 1.64
CA PHE A 60 4.32 -1.37 2.28
C PHE A 60 3.53 -1.38 3.58
N ASN A 61 4.22 -1.10 4.69
CA ASN A 61 3.56 -0.83 5.96
C ASN A 61 2.84 0.53 5.88
N ASN A 62 1.57 0.58 6.30
CA ASN A 62 0.75 1.80 6.31
C ASN A 62 1.39 2.98 7.05
N ALA A 63 2.06 2.74 8.17
CA ALA A 63 2.72 3.80 8.95
C ALA A 63 3.90 4.40 8.19
N MET A 64 4.71 3.57 7.54
CA MET A 64 5.81 4.01 6.69
C MET A 64 5.27 4.77 5.48
N LEU A 65 4.28 4.22 4.78
CA LEU A 65 3.70 4.88 3.59
C LEU A 65 3.10 6.24 3.94
N SER A 66 2.37 6.33 5.06
CA SER A 66 1.81 7.60 5.55
C SER A 66 2.90 8.63 5.86
N LYS A 67 4.03 8.20 6.44
CA LYS A 67 5.18 9.08 6.70
C LYS A 67 5.80 9.60 5.40
N ILE A 68 5.98 8.74 4.40
CA ILE A 68 6.51 9.13 3.09
C ILE A 68 5.57 10.11 2.38
N LEU A 69 4.24 9.87 2.42
CA LEU A 69 3.25 10.77 1.82
C LEU A 69 3.19 12.12 2.54
N ALA A 70 3.26 12.14 3.87
CA ALA A 70 3.33 13.39 4.63
C ALA A 70 4.61 14.19 4.30
N TRP A 71 5.74 13.49 4.12
CA TRP A 71 6.98 14.12 3.67
C TRP A 71 6.82 14.69 2.26
N LYS A 72 6.26 13.93 1.32
CA LYS A 72 5.98 14.38 -0.05
C LYS A 72 5.17 15.66 -0.04
N GLU A 73 4.06 15.68 0.68
CA GLU A 73 3.18 16.84 0.80
C GLU A 73 3.90 18.05 1.41
N SER A 74 4.62 17.85 2.52
CA SER A 74 5.33 18.94 3.20
C SER A 74 6.44 19.56 2.35
N ASN A 75 7.06 18.77 1.46
CA ASN A 75 8.15 19.23 0.60
C ASN A 75 7.67 19.56 -0.82
N GLN A 76 6.36 19.44 -1.10
CA GLN A 76 5.79 19.55 -2.44
C GLN A 76 6.57 18.72 -3.48
N ALA A 77 7.04 17.55 -3.06
CA ALA A 77 7.94 16.73 -3.85
C ALA A 77 7.19 15.98 -4.96
N GLU A 78 7.86 15.83 -6.10
CA GLU A 78 7.35 15.03 -7.20
C GLU A 78 7.48 13.52 -6.91
N ALA A 79 6.83 12.71 -7.75
CA ALA A 79 6.80 11.26 -7.54
C ALA A 79 8.20 10.62 -7.56
N ASN A 80 9.08 11.08 -8.45
CA ASN A 80 10.48 10.62 -8.55
C ASN A 80 11.29 11.00 -7.31
N GLU A 81 11.17 12.24 -6.84
CA GLU A 81 11.87 12.71 -5.63
C GLU A 81 11.39 11.96 -4.39
N THR A 82 10.09 11.67 -4.31
CA THR A 82 9.50 10.85 -3.24
C THR A 82 10.02 9.41 -3.27
N ALA A 83 10.15 8.82 -4.46
CA ALA A 83 10.71 7.49 -4.62
C ALA A 83 12.19 7.43 -4.21
N GLU A 84 12.97 8.45 -4.56
CA GLU A 84 14.36 8.59 -4.14
C GLU A 84 14.48 8.76 -2.62
N HIS A 85 13.63 9.61 -2.03
CA HIS A 85 13.55 9.78 -0.58
C HIS A 85 13.23 8.46 0.13
N PHE A 86 12.28 7.70 -0.39
CA PHE A 86 11.96 6.35 0.10
C PHE A 86 13.19 5.42 0.03
N LEU A 87 13.89 5.39 -1.10
CA LEU A 87 15.09 4.56 -1.25
C LEU A 87 16.21 4.94 -0.27
N LYS A 88 16.37 6.25 0.01
CA LYS A 88 17.38 6.77 0.95
C LYS A 88 17.02 6.52 2.42
N THR A 89 15.74 6.58 2.78
CA THR A 89 15.30 6.56 4.20
C THR A 89 14.80 5.20 4.68
N GLU A 90 14.23 4.38 3.79
CA GLU A 90 13.57 3.12 4.13
C GLU A 90 14.41 1.89 3.70
N GLU A 91 15.73 2.02 3.75
CA GLU A 91 16.68 0.97 3.35
C GLU A 91 16.43 -0.39 4.00
N LYS A 92 16.16 -0.39 5.31
CA LYS A 92 15.89 -1.62 6.06
C LYS A 92 14.65 -2.36 5.54
N THR A 93 13.71 -1.62 4.94
CA THR A 93 12.46 -2.15 4.41
C THR A 93 12.71 -2.73 3.03
N TRP A 94 13.17 -1.93 2.06
CA TRP A 94 13.28 -2.38 0.67
C TRP A 94 14.38 -3.43 0.44
N LYS A 95 15.43 -3.46 1.28
CA LYS A 95 16.46 -4.52 1.22
C LYS A 95 15.90 -5.93 1.40
N LYS A 96 14.77 -6.08 2.10
CA LYS A 96 14.12 -7.38 2.30
C LYS A 96 13.40 -7.86 1.04
N TRP A 97 13.08 -6.95 0.12
CA TRP A 97 12.33 -7.25 -1.11
C TRP A 97 13.24 -7.72 -2.25
N VAL A 98 14.48 -7.24 -2.27
CA VAL A 98 15.43 -7.47 -3.37
C VAL A 98 16.55 -8.44 -2.99
N SER A 99 17.28 -8.95 -3.99
CA SER A 99 18.48 -9.74 -3.74
C SER A 99 19.62 -8.86 -3.20
N GLY A 100 20.60 -9.48 -2.54
CA GLY A 100 21.78 -8.75 -2.05
C GLY A 100 22.56 -8.05 -3.17
N GLY A 101 22.63 -8.66 -4.36
CA GLY A 101 23.24 -8.04 -5.54
C GLY A 101 22.47 -6.82 -6.03
N ALA A 102 21.15 -6.90 -6.09
CA ALA A 102 20.30 -5.76 -6.45
C ALA A 102 20.41 -4.63 -5.41
N ALA A 103 20.44 -4.96 -4.11
CA ALA A 103 20.59 -3.95 -3.06
C ALA A 103 21.92 -3.18 -3.15
N LYS A 104 23.01 -3.85 -3.50
CA LYS A 104 24.30 -3.20 -3.75
C LYS A 104 24.23 -2.23 -4.93
N LYS A 105 23.60 -2.64 -6.04
CA LYS A 105 23.43 -1.79 -7.24
C LYS A 105 22.56 -0.57 -6.97
N ILE A 106 21.44 -0.75 -6.26
CA ILE A 106 20.55 0.37 -5.88
C ILE A 106 21.33 1.39 -5.05
N LYS A 107 22.05 0.94 -4.01
CA LYS A 107 22.88 1.84 -3.18
C LYS A 107 23.94 2.59 -3.95
N ALA A 108 24.56 1.96 -4.93
CA ALA A 108 25.60 2.59 -5.74
C ALA A 108 25.04 3.65 -6.70
N ALA A 109 23.73 3.65 -6.95
CA ALA A 109 23.05 4.56 -7.87
C ALA A 109 22.25 5.68 -7.16
N LEU A 110 22.23 5.71 -5.82
CA LEU A 110 21.59 6.73 -4.98
C LEU A 110 22.56 7.83 -4.58
#